data_AF-A0A0F9A640-F1
#
_entry.id   AF-A0A0F9A640-F1
#
_cell.length_a   1.000
_cell.length_b   1.000
_cell.length_c   1.000
_cell.angle_alpha   90.00
_cell.angle_beta   90.00
_cell.angle_gamma   90.00
#
_symmetry.space_group_name_H-M   'P 1'
#
loop_
_entity.id
_entity.type
_entity.pdbx_description
1 polymer ?
#
loop_
_entity_poly.entity_id
_entity_poly.type
_entity_poly.pdbx_seq_one_letter_code
_entity_poly.pdbx_strand_id
1 'polypeptide(L)'
;PINHFRVIRLHRSADPAKRSKEWEDVTKAGLGSSDWLREYELFWAALEGKPVYMDHWSHEFHASRTPIGWNPNLVVVRGWDFGLYPATIFVQLIVHERLMVLRELVGVDIDTERFIHEVSRLSNEWFPGASFVEMVDPTGGNRVGTDGRRYIQLLAALPLKAKKIIMGENAPVARKIAVIDFLKGNVRGLPIMSVDPSCEMLLKGFDGGYHYPYYKGTLKDSPDKNIFSHIHDALQYVCSKIRRTVLKSEYPIQFVEPRFSTQSKPASWAVV
;
A
#
# COMPACT_ATOMS: atom_id res chain seq x y z
N PRO A 1 13.57 -26.17 -14.78
CA PRO A 1 14.42 -26.07 -13.56
C PRO A 1 15.66 -26.97 -13.71
N ILE A 2 16.85 -26.44 -13.41
CA ILE A 2 18.14 -27.18 -13.48
C ILE A 2 18.15 -28.42 -12.55
N ASN A 3 17.27 -28.44 -11.56
CA ASN A 3 17.12 -29.49 -10.55
C ASN A 3 16.04 -30.55 -10.85
N HIS A 4 15.45 -30.59 -12.06
CA HIS A 4 14.47 -31.60 -12.52
C HIS A 4 13.20 -31.83 -11.68
N PHE A 5 12.97 -31.09 -10.59
CA PHE A 5 11.73 -31.19 -9.81
C PHE A 5 10.54 -30.63 -10.58
N ARG A 6 9.41 -31.35 -10.48
CA ARG A 6 8.10 -30.91 -10.96
C ARG A 6 7.15 -30.84 -9.77
N VAL A 7 6.57 -29.68 -9.53
CA VAL A 7 5.53 -29.48 -8.52
C VAL A 7 4.19 -29.55 -9.24
N ILE A 8 3.32 -30.45 -8.79
CA ILE A 8 1.95 -30.58 -9.31
C ILE A 8 1.00 -30.16 -8.18
N ARG A 9 0.13 -29.19 -8.47
CA ARG A 9 -0.93 -28.74 -7.56
C ARG A 9 -2.26 -29.36 -8.01
N LEU A 10 -2.90 -30.13 -7.14
CA LEU A 10 -4.13 -30.87 -7.45
C LEU A 10 -5.36 -30.18 -6.84
N HIS A 11 -6.07 -29.39 -7.63
CA HIS A 11 -7.30 -28.69 -7.22
C HIS A 11 -8.53 -29.62 -7.27
N ARG A 12 -9.59 -29.33 -6.50
CA ARG A 12 -10.83 -30.14 -6.49
C ARG A 12 -11.42 -30.34 -7.89
N SER A 13 -11.28 -29.35 -8.77
CA SER A 13 -11.77 -29.41 -10.15
C SER A 13 -11.01 -30.41 -11.03
N ALA A 14 -9.92 -31.00 -10.56
CA ALA A 14 -9.27 -32.11 -11.24
C ALA A 14 -10.18 -33.36 -11.27
N ASP A 15 -11.08 -33.52 -10.30
CA ASP A 15 -12.07 -34.59 -10.23
C ASP A 15 -13.39 -34.14 -10.90
N PRO A 16 -13.83 -34.77 -12.01
CA PRO A 16 -15.09 -34.43 -12.68
C PRO A 16 -16.31 -34.48 -11.78
N ALA A 17 -16.34 -35.35 -10.77
CA ALA A 17 -17.46 -35.49 -9.85
C ALA A 17 -17.62 -34.29 -8.89
N LYS A 18 -16.58 -33.45 -8.74
CA LYS A 18 -16.53 -32.32 -7.79
C LYS A 18 -16.70 -30.95 -8.45
N ARG A 19 -17.04 -30.93 -9.75
CA ARG A 19 -17.17 -29.70 -10.56
C ARG A 19 -18.57 -29.10 -10.54
N SER A 20 -19.59 -29.89 -10.17
CA SER A 20 -20.99 -29.45 -10.14
C SER A 20 -21.22 -28.46 -9.01
N LYS A 21 -22.11 -27.49 -9.26
CA LYS A 21 -22.48 -26.47 -8.28
C LYS A 21 -23.24 -27.07 -7.10
N GLU A 22 -24.04 -28.11 -7.33
CA GLU A 22 -24.76 -28.80 -6.26
C GLU A 22 -23.79 -29.43 -5.25
N TRP A 23 -22.73 -30.08 -5.73
CA TRP A 23 -21.69 -30.65 -4.86
C TRP A 23 -20.94 -29.57 -4.07
N GLU A 24 -20.64 -28.44 -4.71
CA GLU A 24 -20.01 -27.29 -4.06
C GLU A 24 -20.90 -26.72 -2.95
N ASP A 25 -22.17 -26.46 -3.23
CA ASP A 25 -23.10 -25.87 -2.26
C ASP A 25 -23.34 -26.80 -1.06
N VAL A 26 -23.48 -28.11 -1.29
CA VAL A 26 -23.64 -29.11 -0.22
C VAL A 26 -22.38 -29.22 0.64
N THR A 27 -21.20 -29.29 0.02
CA THR A 27 -19.94 -29.45 0.74
C THR A 27 -19.55 -28.17 1.48
N LYS A 28 -19.81 -27.00 0.87
CA LYS A 28 -19.55 -25.69 1.46
C LYS A 28 -20.50 -25.37 2.61
N ALA A 29 -21.75 -25.84 2.58
CA ALA A 29 -22.70 -25.66 3.69
C ALA A 29 -22.21 -26.32 5.00
N GLY A 30 -21.39 -27.37 4.91
CA GLY A 30 -20.80 -28.06 6.06
C GLY A 30 -19.46 -27.49 6.55
N LEU A 31 -18.95 -26.43 5.93
CA LEU A 31 -17.62 -25.87 6.19
C LEU A 31 -17.66 -24.36 6.40
N GLY A 32 -16.76 -23.84 7.23
CA GLY A 32 -16.53 -22.40 7.29
C GLY A 32 -15.91 -21.89 5.98
N SER A 33 -16.19 -20.65 5.60
CA SER A 33 -15.63 -20.06 4.36
C SER A 33 -14.10 -20.13 4.29
N SER A 34 -13.42 -20.05 5.43
CA SER A 34 -11.96 -20.20 5.53
C SER A 34 -11.48 -21.62 5.25
N ASP A 35 -12.17 -22.63 5.80
CA ASP A 35 -11.85 -24.04 5.60
C ASP A 35 -12.11 -24.46 4.14
N TRP A 36 -13.18 -23.95 3.54
CA TRP A 36 -13.46 -24.13 2.11
C TRP A 36 -12.33 -23.57 1.23
N LEU A 37 -11.89 -22.34 1.51
CA LEU A 37 -10.83 -21.68 0.75
C LEU A 37 -9.49 -22.44 0.91
N ARG A 38 -9.17 -22.93 2.11
CA ARG A 38 -7.94 -23.69 2.35
C ARG A 38 -7.95 -25.05 1.67
N GLU A 39 -8.96 -25.86 1.98
CA GLU A 39 -8.97 -27.30 1.66
C GLU A 39 -9.38 -27.55 0.20
N TYR A 40 -10.32 -26.77 -0.33
CA TYR A 40 -10.93 -27.04 -1.64
C TYR A 40 -10.44 -26.10 -2.73
N GLU A 41 -10.27 -24.81 -2.43
CA GLU A 41 -9.74 -23.82 -3.38
C GLU A 41 -8.21 -23.69 -3.34
N LEU A 42 -7.54 -24.48 -2.49
CA LEU A 42 -6.07 -24.51 -2.32
C LEU A 42 -5.47 -23.13 -2.06
N PHE A 43 -6.24 -22.29 -1.37
CA PHE A 43 -5.83 -20.97 -0.94
C PHE A 43 -5.12 -21.11 0.40
N TRP A 44 -3.84 -21.48 0.34
CA TRP A 44 -2.98 -21.72 1.50
C TRP A 44 -2.62 -20.46 2.30
N ALA A 45 -3.01 -19.28 1.83
CA ALA A 45 -3.13 -18.07 2.66
C ALA A 45 -4.35 -18.15 3.59
N ALA A 46 -4.67 -19.36 4.05
CA ALA A 46 -5.74 -19.65 4.98
C ALA A 46 -5.38 -19.12 6.36
N LEU A 47 -5.54 -17.80 6.49
CA LEU A 47 -6.11 -17.12 7.62
C LEU A 47 -5.86 -17.83 8.97
N GLU A 48 -4.62 -17.69 9.45
CA GLU A 48 -4.27 -17.86 10.88
C GLU A 48 -5.10 -16.91 11.79
N GLY A 49 -5.91 -16.05 11.17
CA GLY A 49 -6.84 -15.13 11.79
C GLY A 49 -7.77 -14.43 10.80
N LYS A 50 -8.64 -13.56 11.28
CA LYS A 50 -9.51 -12.73 10.43
C LYS A 50 -8.70 -11.57 9.81
N PRO A 51 -8.60 -11.39 8.47
CA PRO A 51 -7.88 -10.26 7.89
C PRO A 51 -8.45 -8.93 8.35
N VAL A 52 -7.56 -7.97 8.59
CA VAL A 52 -7.95 -6.69 9.18
C VAL A 52 -8.90 -5.90 8.28
N TYR A 53 -8.73 -6.01 6.96
CA TYR A 53 -9.46 -5.24 5.96
C TYR A 53 -10.37 -6.09 5.05
N MET A 54 -10.64 -7.35 5.39
CA MET A 54 -11.43 -8.30 4.58
C MET A 54 -12.74 -7.72 4.03
N ASP A 55 -13.47 -6.96 4.85
CA ASP A 55 -14.81 -6.47 4.49
C ASP A 55 -14.79 -5.29 3.49
N HIS A 56 -13.61 -4.72 3.23
CA HIS A 56 -13.44 -3.51 2.42
C HIS A 56 -12.36 -3.64 1.35
N TRP A 57 -11.45 -4.59 1.49
CA TRP A 57 -10.43 -4.88 0.49
C TRP A 57 -10.97 -5.85 -0.56
N SER A 58 -10.62 -5.58 -1.81
CA SER A 58 -10.78 -6.50 -2.93
C SER A 58 -9.57 -6.35 -3.81
N HIS A 59 -8.80 -7.43 -3.97
CA HIS A 59 -7.59 -7.43 -4.78
C HIS A 59 -7.89 -6.99 -6.21
N GLU A 60 -8.94 -7.53 -6.83
CA GLU A 60 -9.31 -7.22 -8.22
C GLU A 60 -9.72 -5.76 -8.43
N PHE A 61 -10.24 -5.11 -7.38
CA PHE A 61 -10.72 -3.74 -7.45
C PHE A 61 -9.65 -2.71 -7.08
N HIS A 62 -8.84 -2.99 -6.06
CA HIS A 62 -7.89 -2.03 -5.49
C HIS A 62 -6.45 -2.23 -5.98
N ALA A 63 -6.05 -3.46 -6.31
CA ALA A 63 -4.74 -3.70 -6.91
C ALA A 63 -4.78 -3.27 -8.38
N SER A 64 -3.85 -2.41 -8.76
CA SER A 64 -3.74 -1.97 -10.14
C SER A 64 -3.23 -3.11 -11.01
N ARG A 65 -3.88 -3.32 -12.15
CA ARG A 65 -3.48 -4.35 -13.13
C ARG A 65 -2.18 -3.99 -13.86
N THR A 66 -1.82 -2.71 -13.85
CA THR A 66 -0.62 -2.17 -14.49
C THR A 66 0.17 -1.33 -13.49
N PRO A 67 1.49 -1.18 -13.67
CA PRO A 67 2.28 -0.23 -12.88
C PRO A 67 1.66 1.17 -12.89
N ILE A 68 1.60 1.79 -11.72
CA ILE A 68 1.08 3.13 -11.50
C ILE A 68 2.23 4.12 -11.69
N GLY A 69 2.05 5.05 -12.63
CA GLY A 69 2.96 6.19 -12.79
C GLY A 69 2.76 7.23 -11.68
N TRP A 70 3.82 8.01 -11.40
CA TRP A 70 3.75 9.12 -10.47
C TRP A 70 3.67 10.46 -11.22
N ASN A 71 3.10 11.49 -10.58
CA ASN A 71 3.00 12.83 -11.15
C ASN A 71 4.09 13.76 -10.56
N PRO A 72 5.02 14.29 -11.37
CA PRO A 72 6.09 15.18 -10.89
C PRO A 72 5.62 16.51 -10.30
N ASN A 73 4.39 16.91 -10.60
CA ASN A 73 3.81 18.15 -10.06
C ASN A 73 3.17 17.96 -8.67
N LEU A 74 3.08 16.72 -8.18
CA LEU A 74 2.50 16.39 -6.89
C LEU A 74 3.57 15.89 -5.92
N VAL A 75 3.37 16.21 -4.64
CA VAL A 75 4.24 15.73 -3.55
C VAL A 75 4.10 14.22 -3.41
N VAL A 76 5.23 13.52 -3.28
CA VAL A 76 5.26 12.11 -2.87
C VAL A 76 5.33 12.07 -1.35
N VAL A 77 4.36 11.43 -0.71
CA VAL A 77 4.34 11.24 0.74
C VAL A 77 5.00 9.91 1.06
N ARG A 78 5.97 9.93 1.98
CA ARG A 78 6.61 8.74 2.54
C ARG A 78 6.06 8.46 3.92
N GLY A 79 5.36 7.34 4.07
CA GLY A 79 4.91 6.83 5.37
C GLY A 79 5.99 5.97 6.01
N TRP A 80 6.20 6.08 7.32
CA TRP A 80 7.26 5.36 8.03
C TRP A 80 6.73 4.59 9.25
N ASP A 81 7.04 3.29 9.32
CA ASP A 81 7.04 2.50 10.54
C ASP A 81 8.50 2.23 10.95
N PHE A 82 8.86 2.62 12.16
CA PHE A 82 10.21 2.43 12.69
C PHE A 82 10.25 1.24 13.63
N GLY A 83 11.38 0.55 13.67
CA GLY A 83 11.58 -0.59 14.55
C GLY A 83 12.67 -1.50 14.02
N LEU A 84 12.66 -2.75 14.49
CA LEU A 84 13.60 -3.79 14.05
C LEU A 84 13.41 -4.15 12.56
N TYR A 85 12.16 -4.07 12.08
CA TYR A 85 11.80 -4.27 10.67
C TYR A 85 11.19 -2.97 10.15
N PRO A 86 12.03 -1.96 9.82
CA PRO A 86 11.52 -0.67 9.40
C PRO A 86 10.81 -0.80 8.05
N ALA A 87 9.77 0.00 7.82
CA ALA A 87 9.02 -0.02 6.57
C ALA A 87 8.71 1.40 6.10
N THR A 88 8.77 1.60 4.78
CA THR A 88 8.39 2.85 4.12
C THR A 88 7.44 2.60 2.97
N ILE A 89 6.36 3.36 2.92
CA ILE A 89 5.39 3.35 1.82
C ILE A 89 5.41 4.70 1.09
N PHE A 90 5.33 4.68 -0.23
CA PHE A 90 5.36 5.87 -1.08
C PHE A 90 4.00 6.05 -1.73
N VAL A 91 3.38 7.21 -1.51
CA VAL A 91 2.03 7.49 -2.03
C VAL A 91 1.91 8.87 -2.65
N GLN A 92 0.92 9.05 -3.51
CA GLN A 92 0.44 10.36 -3.95
C GLN A 92 -1.07 10.47 -3.74
N LEU A 93 -1.50 11.60 -3.18
CA LEU A 93 -2.91 11.98 -3.18
C LEU A 93 -3.16 12.81 -4.44
N ILE A 94 -3.98 12.28 -5.36
CA ILE A 94 -4.31 12.93 -6.62
C ILE A 94 -5.71 13.58 -6.55
N VAL A 95 -6.17 14.14 -7.67
CA VAL A 95 -7.50 14.74 -7.80
C VAL A 95 -8.62 13.80 -7.33
N HIS A 96 -9.70 14.37 -6.81
CA HIS A 96 -10.82 13.64 -6.19
C HIS A 96 -10.40 12.75 -5.01
N GLU A 97 -9.36 13.14 -4.27
CA GLU A 97 -8.87 12.44 -3.07
C GLU A 97 -8.49 10.97 -3.28
N ARG A 98 -8.12 10.60 -4.52
CA ARG A 98 -7.64 9.26 -4.81
C ARG A 98 -6.21 9.08 -4.28
N LEU A 99 -5.98 8.03 -3.53
CA LEU A 99 -4.70 7.65 -2.97
C LEU A 99 -4.03 6.60 -3.87
N MET A 100 -2.95 7.00 -4.51
CA MET A 100 -2.12 6.12 -5.33
C MET A 100 -0.96 5.63 -4.47
N VAL A 101 -0.95 4.35 -4.10
CA VAL A 101 0.20 3.70 -3.47
C VAL A 101 1.15 3.26 -4.56
N LEU A 102 2.31 3.89 -4.63
CA LEU A 102 3.23 3.81 -5.77
C LEU A 102 4.29 2.74 -5.57
N ARG A 103 4.96 2.74 -4.42
CA ARG A 103 6.07 1.83 -4.09
C ARG A 103 6.06 1.54 -2.60
N GLU A 104 6.79 0.50 -2.22
CA GLU A 104 7.07 0.16 -0.83
C GLU A 104 8.53 -0.24 -0.67
N LEU A 105 9.02 -0.17 0.55
CA LEU A 105 10.28 -0.76 0.97
C LEU A 105 10.11 -1.32 2.38
N VAL A 106 10.49 -2.57 2.57
CA VAL A 106 10.51 -3.22 3.89
C VAL A 106 11.94 -3.65 4.19
N GLY A 107 12.46 -3.19 5.33
CA GLY A 107 13.78 -3.53 5.81
C GLY A 107 13.80 -4.91 6.46
N VAL A 108 14.80 -5.71 6.10
CA VAL A 108 15.07 -7.01 6.70
C VAL A 108 16.49 -6.96 7.25
N ASP A 109 16.64 -7.16 8.56
CA ASP A 109 17.93 -7.16 9.26
C ASP A 109 18.80 -5.94 8.91
N ILE A 110 18.19 -4.76 8.95
CA ILE A 110 18.81 -3.50 8.58
C ILE A 110 18.56 -2.47 9.67
N ASP A 111 19.61 -1.76 10.09
CA ASP A 111 19.48 -0.66 11.03
C ASP A 111 18.79 0.55 10.37
N THR A 112 18.22 1.40 11.21
CA THR A 112 17.45 2.56 10.76
C THR A 112 18.25 3.53 9.90
N GLU A 113 19.54 3.73 10.16
CA GLU A 113 20.35 4.66 9.37
C GLU A 113 20.56 4.12 7.96
N ARG A 114 21.00 2.87 7.85
CA ARG A 114 21.15 2.21 6.55
C ARG A 114 19.83 2.15 5.78
N PHE A 115 18.72 1.91 6.48
CA PHE A 115 17.40 1.93 5.87
C PHE A 115 17.03 3.32 5.31
N ILE A 116 17.31 4.39 6.06
CA ILE A 116 17.12 5.77 5.61
C ILE A 116 17.98 6.08 4.37
N HIS A 117 19.22 5.58 4.33
CA HIS A 117 20.09 5.71 3.16
C HIS A 117 19.51 5.01 1.94
N GLU A 118 18.97 3.80 2.11
CA GLU A 118 18.37 3.05 1.02
C GLU A 118 17.07 3.71 0.53
N VAL A 119 16.22 4.20 1.44
CA VAL A 119 15.04 5.00 1.07
C VAL A 119 15.46 6.25 0.30
N SER A 120 16.53 6.94 0.68
CA SER A 120 17.02 8.11 -0.05
C SER A 120 17.47 7.74 -1.47
N ARG A 121 18.26 6.67 -1.60
CA ARG A 121 18.73 6.16 -2.89
C ARG A 121 17.55 5.83 -3.81
N LEU A 122 16.61 5.02 -3.32
CA LEU A 122 15.42 4.59 -4.07
C LEU A 122 14.46 5.74 -4.36
N SER A 123 14.35 6.73 -3.46
CA SER A 123 13.56 7.94 -3.70
C SER A 123 14.07 8.70 -4.93
N ASN A 124 15.39 8.82 -5.09
CA ASN A 124 15.99 9.49 -6.24
C ASN A 124 15.88 8.69 -7.54
N GLU A 125 15.89 7.35 -7.44
CA GLU A 125 15.73 6.44 -8.57
C GLU A 125 14.29 6.40 -9.07
N TRP A 126 13.32 6.21 -8.16
CA TRP A 126 11.91 6.05 -8.50
C TRP A 126 11.19 7.37 -8.77
N PHE A 127 11.59 8.44 -8.07
CA PHE A 127 10.91 9.73 -8.10
C PHE A 127 11.92 10.88 -8.30
N PRO A 128 12.65 10.89 -9.44
CA PRO A 128 13.69 11.89 -9.69
C PRO A 128 13.12 13.31 -9.64
N GLY A 129 13.72 14.15 -8.79
CA GLY A 129 13.31 15.55 -8.62
C GLY A 129 12.01 15.77 -7.82
N ALA A 130 11.41 14.72 -7.24
CA ALA A 130 10.18 14.86 -6.48
C ALA A 130 10.36 15.69 -5.20
N SER A 131 9.27 16.35 -4.79
CA SER A 131 9.14 16.90 -3.44
C SER A 131 8.58 15.83 -2.50
N PHE A 132 9.16 15.70 -1.31
CA PHE A 132 8.75 14.69 -0.32
C PHE A 132 8.17 15.28 0.96
N VAL A 133 7.22 14.57 1.55
CA VAL A 133 6.70 14.81 2.89
C VAL A 133 6.74 13.51 3.69
N GLU A 134 7.27 13.56 4.90
CA GLU A 134 7.35 12.39 5.78
C GLU A 134 6.14 12.35 6.70
N MET A 135 5.46 11.19 6.75
CA MET A 135 4.45 10.89 7.75
C MET A 135 4.95 9.73 8.59
N VAL A 136 5.19 10.00 9.87
CA VAL A 136 5.85 9.07 10.78
C VAL A 136 4.89 8.60 11.86
N ASP A 137 5.16 7.44 12.44
CA ASP A 137 4.53 7.04 13.70
C ASP A 137 4.56 8.20 14.73
N PRO A 138 3.47 8.51 15.46
CA PRO A 138 3.49 9.45 16.57
C PRO A 138 4.52 9.12 17.65
N THR A 139 5.01 7.88 17.73
CA THR A 139 6.16 7.55 18.57
C THR A 139 7.51 7.82 17.91
N GLY A 140 7.57 8.46 16.74
CA GLY A 140 8.80 8.87 16.04
C GLY A 140 9.70 9.85 16.81
N GLY A 141 9.20 10.39 17.92
CA GLY A 141 10.00 11.09 18.94
C GLY A 141 10.81 10.15 19.86
N ASN A 142 10.64 8.84 19.73
CA ASN A 142 11.37 7.83 20.50
C ASN A 142 12.85 7.77 20.08
N ARG A 143 13.68 7.35 21.03
CA ARG A 143 15.12 7.17 20.84
C ARG A 143 15.38 5.98 19.91
N VAL A 144 16.36 6.15 19.02
CA VAL A 144 16.90 5.12 18.14
C VAL A 144 17.95 4.36 18.93
N GLY A 145 17.69 3.09 19.21
CA GLY A 145 18.59 2.22 19.96
C GLY A 145 19.15 2.87 21.24
N THR A 146 20.44 2.67 21.48
CA THR A 146 21.16 3.21 22.63
C THR A 146 21.72 4.62 22.40
N ASP A 147 21.84 5.04 21.14
CA ASP A 147 22.52 6.27 20.70
C ASP A 147 21.72 7.56 20.96
N GLY A 148 20.46 7.43 21.36
CA GLY A 148 19.68 8.54 21.93
C GLY A 148 19.19 9.62 20.98
N ARG A 149 19.63 9.60 19.72
CA ARG A 149 19.00 10.34 18.63
C ARG A 149 17.56 9.85 18.44
N ARG A 150 16.65 10.73 18.01
CA ARG A 150 15.25 10.38 17.72
C ARG A 150 15.08 10.06 16.24
N TYR A 151 14.11 9.22 15.88
CA TYR A 151 13.85 8.88 14.47
C TYR A 151 13.65 10.11 13.59
N ILE A 152 12.90 11.11 14.08
CA ILE A 152 12.73 12.40 13.40
C ILE A 152 14.04 13.15 13.14
N GLN A 153 15.03 13.01 14.02
CA GLN A 153 16.33 13.66 13.85
C GLN A 153 17.15 12.98 12.76
N LEU A 154 17.04 11.65 12.62
CA LEU A 154 17.68 10.92 11.53
C LEU A 154 17.06 11.30 10.18
N LEU A 155 15.74 11.40 10.09
CA LEU A 155 15.07 11.84 8.86
C LEU A 155 15.45 13.27 8.45
N ALA A 156 15.57 14.18 9.43
CA ALA A 156 15.95 15.57 9.19
C ALA A 156 17.43 15.72 8.80
N ALA A 157 18.28 14.73 9.12
CA ALA A 157 19.69 14.70 8.77
C ALA A 157 19.91 14.23 7.31
N LEU A 158 21.18 14.20 6.89
CA LEU A 158 21.57 13.52 5.67
C LEU A 158 21.29 12.00 5.80
N PRO A 159 20.91 11.33 4.70
CA PRO A 159 20.81 11.85 3.33
C PRO A 159 19.44 12.46 2.96
N LEU A 160 18.39 12.26 3.75
CA LEU A 160 17.03 12.67 3.38
C LEU A 160 16.78 14.17 3.47
N LYS A 161 17.38 14.85 4.45
CA LYS A 161 17.15 16.28 4.75
C LYS A 161 15.65 16.61 4.81
N ALA A 162 14.87 15.76 5.48
CA ALA A 162 13.42 15.90 5.54
C ALA A 162 13.01 17.24 6.16
N LYS A 163 12.42 18.12 5.35
CA LYS A 163 11.98 19.45 5.79
C LYS A 163 10.61 19.42 6.48
N LYS A 164 9.74 18.49 6.07
CA LYS A 164 8.36 18.41 6.53
C LYS A 164 8.06 17.00 7.03
N ILE A 165 8.04 16.89 8.35
CA ILE A 165 7.74 15.66 9.08
C ILE A 165 6.42 15.87 9.84
N ILE A 166 5.48 14.97 9.63
CA ILE A 166 4.14 15.02 10.23
C ILE A 166 3.94 13.76 11.05
N MET A 167 3.52 13.95 12.30
CA MET A 167 3.20 12.84 13.20
C MET A 167 1.84 12.26 12.82
N GLY A 168 1.78 10.94 12.65
CA GLY A 168 0.57 10.17 12.38
C GLY A 168 -0.39 10.14 13.57
N GLU A 169 -1.55 9.52 13.39
CA GLU A 169 -2.51 9.31 14.47
C GLU A 169 -2.05 8.20 15.43
N ASN A 170 -2.21 8.39 16.74
CA ASN A 170 -1.80 7.41 17.75
C ASN A 170 -2.79 6.26 17.81
N ALA A 171 -4.08 6.61 17.92
CA ALA A 171 -5.12 5.65 18.22
C ALA A 171 -5.24 4.57 17.12
N PRO A 172 -4.97 3.28 17.41
CA PRO A 172 -4.99 2.21 16.40
C PRO A 172 -6.35 2.09 15.69
N VAL A 173 -7.45 2.31 16.42
CA VAL A 173 -8.80 2.28 15.85
C VAL A 173 -8.99 3.40 14.82
N ALA A 174 -8.55 4.63 15.13
CA ALA A 174 -8.67 5.77 14.23
C ALA A 174 -7.80 5.58 12.97
N ARG A 175 -6.59 5.05 13.14
CA ARG A 175 -5.68 4.67 12.04
C ARG A 175 -6.30 3.64 11.10
N LYS A 176 -6.89 2.57 11.67
CA LYS A 176 -7.59 1.55 10.90
C LYS A 176 -8.78 2.12 10.12
N ILE A 177 -9.61 2.94 10.77
CA ILE A 177 -10.76 3.59 10.13
C ILE A 177 -10.32 4.46 8.96
N ALA A 178 -9.21 5.21 9.11
CA ALA A 178 -8.69 6.04 8.03
C ALA A 178 -8.35 5.23 6.77
N VAL A 179 -7.73 4.05 6.90
CA VAL A 179 -7.48 3.17 5.74
C VAL A 179 -8.80 2.68 5.14
N ILE A 180 -9.75 2.27 5.98
CA ILE A 180 -11.08 1.82 5.55
C ILE A 180 -11.81 2.90 4.74
N ASP A 181 -11.72 4.17 5.12
CA ASP A 181 -12.36 5.28 4.41
C ASP A 181 -11.80 5.48 2.99
N PHE A 182 -10.53 5.12 2.75
CA PHE A 182 -9.95 5.10 1.41
C PHE A 182 -10.37 3.87 0.60
N LEU A 183 -10.55 2.71 1.24
CA LEU A 183 -10.99 1.47 0.59
C LEU A 183 -12.48 1.50 0.19
N LYS A 184 -13.34 2.10 1.02
CA LYS A 184 -14.79 2.18 0.75
C LYS A 184 -15.15 3.09 -0.43
N GLY A 185 -14.32 4.08 -0.70
CA GLY A 185 -14.63 5.12 -1.68
C GLY A 185 -14.40 4.66 -3.12
N ASN A 186 -15.24 5.15 -4.03
CA ASN A 186 -14.96 5.08 -5.47
C ASN A 186 -15.38 6.38 -6.16
N VAL A 187 -14.71 6.72 -7.26
CA VAL A 187 -15.03 7.86 -8.12
C VAL A 187 -15.18 7.34 -9.54
N ARG A 188 -16.41 7.41 -10.06
CA ARG A 188 -16.76 6.93 -11.41
C ARG A 188 -16.34 5.46 -11.64
N GLY A 189 -16.56 4.61 -10.63
CA GLY A 189 -16.23 3.18 -10.70
C GLY A 189 -14.75 2.85 -10.51
N LEU A 190 -13.89 3.84 -10.31
CA LEU A 190 -12.49 3.62 -9.94
C LEU A 190 -12.32 3.71 -8.42
N PRO A 191 -11.50 2.85 -7.80
CA PRO A 191 -11.30 2.91 -6.36
C PRO A 191 -10.63 4.23 -5.96
N ILE A 192 -10.97 4.71 -4.76
CA ILE A 192 -10.28 5.83 -4.14
C ILE A 192 -8.84 5.42 -3.80
N MET A 193 -8.60 4.23 -3.25
CA MET A 193 -7.25 3.69 -3.08
C MET A 193 -6.86 2.77 -4.25
N SER A 194 -5.72 3.02 -4.87
CA SER A 194 -5.13 2.09 -5.85
C SER A 194 -3.72 1.72 -5.44
N VAL A 195 -3.41 0.43 -5.46
CA VAL A 195 -2.11 -0.11 -5.05
C VAL A 195 -1.35 -0.63 -6.27
N ASP A 196 -0.12 -0.14 -6.46
CA ASP A 196 0.76 -0.62 -7.53
C ASP A 196 1.10 -2.11 -7.32
N PRO A 197 1.13 -2.93 -8.39
CA PRO A 197 1.41 -4.36 -8.29
C PRO A 197 2.80 -4.70 -7.73
N SER A 198 3.75 -3.75 -7.75
CA SER A 198 5.08 -3.91 -7.14
C SER A 198 5.06 -3.84 -5.60
N CYS A 199 3.97 -3.38 -4.99
CA CYS A 199 3.80 -3.32 -3.53
C CYS A 199 3.37 -4.67 -2.94
N GLU A 200 4.18 -5.71 -3.18
CA GLU A 200 3.83 -7.10 -2.88
C GLU A 200 3.54 -7.38 -1.39
N MET A 201 4.32 -6.81 -0.47
CA MET A 201 4.13 -6.99 0.96
C MET A 201 2.82 -6.37 1.44
N LEU A 202 2.52 -5.16 0.97
CA LEU A 202 1.27 -4.51 1.28
C LEU A 202 0.08 -5.31 0.72
N LEU A 203 0.15 -5.74 -0.55
CA LEU A 203 -0.88 -6.55 -1.20
C LEU A 203 -1.11 -7.88 -0.48
N LYS A 204 -0.04 -8.65 -0.21
CA LYS A 204 -0.12 -9.90 0.57
C LYS A 204 -0.68 -9.67 1.97
N GLY A 205 -0.35 -8.54 2.59
CA GLY A 205 -0.93 -8.13 3.87
C GLY A 205 -2.44 -7.89 3.78
N PHE A 206 -2.90 -7.17 2.76
CA PHE A 206 -4.33 -6.96 2.51
C PHE A 206 -5.07 -8.26 2.18
N ASP A 207 -4.44 -9.17 1.43
CA ASP A 207 -5.00 -10.45 1.01
C ASP A 207 -5.07 -11.50 2.14
N GLY A 208 -4.61 -11.15 3.35
CA GLY A 208 -4.77 -11.96 4.56
C GLY A 208 -3.54 -12.06 5.45
N GLY A 209 -2.37 -11.62 4.97
CA GLY A 209 -1.14 -11.60 5.76
C GLY A 209 -1.24 -10.73 7.02
N TYR A 210 -2.01 -9.64 6.98
CA TYR A 210 -2.31 -8.79 8.14
C TYR A 210 -3.69 -9.12 8.71
N HIS A 211 -3.72 -9.80 9.85
CA HIS A 211 -4.93 -10.40 10.40
C HIS A 211 -4.99 -10.37 11.94
N TYR A 212 -6.18 -10.57 12.49
CA TYR A 212 -6.48 -10.80 13.90
C TYR A 212 -6.33 -12.29 14.22
N PRO A 213 -5.32 -12.74 14.98
CA PRO A 213 -5.06 -14.16 15.18
C PRO A 213 -6.08 -14.78 16.14
N TYR A 214 -6.29 -16.10 16.02
CA TYR A 214 -7.02 -16.87 17.01
C TYR A 214 -6.10 -17.33 18.14
N TYR A 215 -6.57 -17.22 19.38
CA TYR A 215 -5.91 -17.81 20.55
C TYR A 215 -6.92 -18.65 21.34
N LYS A 216 -6.65 -19.96 21.43
CA LYS A 216 -7.55 -20.94 22.07
C LYS A 216 -9.00 -20.87 21.55
N GLY A 217 -9.17 -20.67 20.24
CA GLY A 217 -10.47 -20.59 19.58
C GLY A 217 -11.15 -19.21 19.63
N THR A 218 -10.59 -18.25 20.36
CA THR A 218 -11.11 -16.88 20.45
C THR A 218 -10.29 -15.93 19.58
N LEU A 219 -10.96 -15.09 18.81
CA LEU A 219 -10.30 -14.04 18.02
C LEU A 219 -9.70 -12.98 18.95
N LYS A 220 -8.44 -12.60 18.76
CA LYS A 220 -7.84 -11.49 19.52
C LYS A 220 -8.37 -10.13 19.05
N ASP A 221 -8.43 -9.18 19.98
CA ASP A 221 -8.88 -7.81 19.71
C ASP A 221 -7.84 -6.95 18.95
N SER A 222 -6.60 -7.42 18.88
CA SER A 222 -5.49 -6.76 18.18
C SER A 222 -4.97 -7.61 17.04
N PRO A 223 -4.61 -7.01 15.88
CA PRO A 223 -3.93 -7.72 14.81
C PRO A 223 -2.59 -8.31 15.28
N ASP A 224 -2.14 -9.37 14.63
CA ASP A 224 -0.85 -9.96 14.90
C ASP A 224 0.29 -9.03 14.42
N LYS A 225 1.35 -8.91 15.23
CA LYS A 225 2.54 -8.13 14.84
C LYS A 225 3.47 -9.08 14.09
N ASN A 226 3.34 -9.09 12.77
CA ASN A 226 4.12 -9.93 11.86
C ASN A 226 4.80 -9.09 10.77
N ILE A 227 5.44 -9.77 9.81
CA ILE A 227 6.16 -9.13 8.70
C ILE A 227 5.29 -8.19 7.84
N PHE A 228 3.97 -8.42 7.78
CA PHE A 228 3.03 -7.58 7.04
C PHE A 228 2.54 -6.39 7.86
N SER A 229 2.57 -6.48 9.19
CA SER A 229 2.08 -5.42 10.08
C SER A 229 2.84 -4.10 9.89
N HIS A 230 4.15 -4.16 9.63
CA HIS A 230 5.01 -2.98 9.50
C HIS A 230 4.64 -2.08 8.32
N ILE A 231 4.45 -2.65 7.13
CA ILE A 231 4.05 -1.86 5.96
C ILE A 231 2.62 -1.35 6.08
N HIS A 232 1.74 -2.11 6.75
CA HIS A 232 0.38 -1.67 7.06
C HIS A 232 0.34 -0.54 8.09
N ASP A 233 1.21 -0.56 9.11
CA ASP A 233 1.36 0.55 10.06
C ASP A 233 1.81 1.83 9.34
N ALA A 234 2.81 1.73 8.44
CA ALA A 234 3.25 2.85 7.61
C ALA A 234 2.11 3.44 6.75
N LEU A 235 1.30 2.59 6.11
CA LEU A 235 0.11 3.01 5.35
C LEU A 235 -0.93 3.70 6.26
N GLN A 236 -1.18 3.13 7.44
CA GLN A 236 -2.13 3.66 8.41
C GLN A 236 -1.76 5.06 8.89
N TYR A 237 -0.49 5.33 9.18
CA TYR A 237 -0.02 6.66 9.55
C TYR A 237 -0.28 7.68 8.44
N VAL A 238 -0.01 7.30 7.19
CA VAL A 238 -0.29 8.14 6.02
C VAL A 238 -1.78 8.43 5.88
N CYS A 239 -2.61 7.40 5.84
CA CYS A 239 -4.05 7.54 5.65
C CYS A 239 -4.67 8.43 6.73
N SER A 240 -4.17 8.34 7.97
CA SER A 240 -4.70 9.11 9.09
C SER A 240 -4.50 10.64 8.99
N LYS A 241 -3.52 11.12 8.20
CA LYS A 241 -3.18 12.55 8.12
C LYS A 241 -3.23 13.13 6.71
N ILE A 242 -3.10 12.33 5.66
CA ILE A 242 -2.84 12.85 4.30
C ILE A 242 -3.95 13.79 3.78
N ARG A 243 -5.24 13.47 4.00
CA ARG A 243 -6.36 14.35 3.60
C ARG A 243 -6.40 15.69 4.35
N ARG A 244 -5.90 15.72 5.57
CA ARG A 244 -5.89 16.92 6.44
C ARG A 244 -4.60 17.73 6.29
N THR A 245 -3.66 17.23 5.50
CA THR A 245 -2.35 17.85 5.32
C THR A 245 -2.37 18.71 4.07
N VAL A 246 -1.96 19.96 4.20
CA VAL A 246 -1.70 20.82 3.04
C VAL A 246 -0.44 20.33 2.33
N LEU A 247 -0.59 19.62 1.21
CA LEU A 247 0.51 19.15 0.37
C LEU A 247 0.81 20.20 -0.71
N LYS A 248 1.84 21.03 -0.49
CA LYS A 248 2.33 21.99 -1.49
C LYS A 248 3.59 21.41 -2.14
N SER A 249 3.61 21.34 -3.47
CA SER A 249 4.86 21.11 -4.21
C SER A 249 5.75 22.35 -4.07
N GLU A 250 7.05 22.16 -3.80
CA GLU A 250 8.02 23.27 -3.78
C GLU A 250 8.35 23.78 -5.20
N TYR A 251 8.00 23.01 -6.23
CA TYR A 251 8.20 23.42 -7.61
C TYR A 251 6.97 24.17 -8.14
N PRO A 252 7.15 25.41 -8.64
CA PRO A 252 6.06 26.14 -9.26
C PRO A 252 5.57 25.35 -10.48
N ILE A 253 4.26 25.14 -10.55
CA ILE A 253 3.62 24.66 -11.78
C ILE A 253 3.88 25.75 -12.83
N GLN A 254 4.85 25.55 -13.71
CA GLN A 254 4.98 26.38 -14.90
C GLN A 254 3.83 26.00 -15.83
N PHE A 255 2.67 26.63 -15.61
CA PHE A 255 1.61 26.61 -16.60
C PHE A 255 2.08 27.47 -17.77
N VAL A 256 2.65 26.82 -18.79
CA VAL A 256 2.80 27.46 -20.09
C VAL A 256 1.41 27.44 -20.71
N GLU A 257 0.71 28.56 -20.59
CA GLU A 257 -0.56 28.73 -21.29
C GLU A 257 -0.32 28.42 -22.78
N PRO A 258 -1.14 27.54 -23.39
CA PRO A 258 -1.00 27.25 -24.81
C PRO A 258 -1.13 28.58 -25.55
N ARG A 259 -0.04 29.04 -26.17
CA ARG A 259 -0.12 30.13 -27.13
C ARG A 259 -0.89 29.57 -28.31
N PHE A 260 -2.18 29.82 -28.36
CA PHE A 260 -2.94 29.72 -29.59
C PHE A 260 -2.37 30.78 -30.53
N SER A 261 -1.31 30.45 -31.25
CA SER A 261 -0.92 31.23 -32.42
C SER A 261 -2.16 31.31 -33.30
N THR A 262 -2.48 32.51 -33.78
CA THR A 262 -3.43 32.72 -34.87
C THR A 262 -2.92 31.95 -36.09
N GLN A 263 -3.19 30.64 -36.16
CA GLN A 263 -3.05 29.89 -37.38
C GLN A 263 -3.96 30.58 -38.39
N SER A 264 -3.36 31.10 -39.46
CA SER A 264 -4.10 31.51 -40.64
C SER A 264 -5.01 30.35 -41.04
N LYS A 265 -6.31 30.63 -41.26
CA LYS A 265 -7.26 29.65 -41.80
C LYS A 265 -6.59 28.91 -42.97
N PRO A 266 -6.56 27.57 -42.98
CA PRO A 266 -6.13 26.84 -44.17
C PRO A 266 -7.05 27.23 -45.33
N ALA A 267 -6.45 27.44 -46.51
CA ALA A 267 -7.19 27.80 -47.72
C ALA A 267 -8.30 26.77 -47.96
N SER A 268 -9.54 27.25 -48.06
CA SER A 268 -10.69 26.42 -48.39
C SER A 268 -10.50 25.85 -49.80
N TRP A 269 -10.29 24.55 -49.92
CA TRP A 269 -10.46 23.87 -51.20
C TRP A 269 -11.97 23.65 -51.40
N ALA A 270 -12.65 24.65 -51.96
CA ALA A 270 -13.90 24.38 -52.64
C ALA A 270 -13.53 23.90 -54.05
N VAL A 271 -13.69 22.61 -54.30
CA VAL A 271 -13.66 22.04 -55.65
C VAL A 271 -15.04 22.31 -56.25
N VAL A 272 -15.05 22.97 -57.42
CA VAL A 272 -16.22 23.13 -58.31
C VAL A 272 -16.55 21.80 -58.95
#